data_AF-A0A318SKE9-F1
#
_entry.id   AF-A0A318SKE9-F1
#
_cell.length_a   1.000
_cell.length_b   1.000
_cell.length_c   1.000
_cell.angle_alpha   90.00
_cell.angle_beta   90.00
_cell.angle_gamma   90.00
#
_symmetry.space_group_name_H-M   'P 1'
#
loop_
_entity.id
_entity.type
_entity.pdbx_description
1 polymer ?
#
loop_
_entity_poly.entity_id
_entity_poly.type
_entity_poly.pdbx_seq_one_letter_code
_entity_poly.pdbx_strand_id
1 'polypeptide(L)'
;MLWLPKTLLYLGLALLLGGAVFRRFVSPEPRSPLRPLVVGALLVVVGALGTVTLTLSDLLGPFGLADFAEYLLSSSGGTAVLATLALTAAVLAFEGQPVRTWIPTGVAGALLLASVAEQGHGRQSILLLGLHVVHLAAMTAWIGAVVFLVGFPRDEATFWRGVERLSNLGLCSVAVLVATGLAATVLALPGVGALTGSTYGLALLVKLGFFGGVLLLAALNKLDFLKRRKLPQLRGALRVEAALLVSVLASSGVLATTAPPEVPAAALVTPFETTLGGRPVRGEFSLEPGGVLSARIEAEHAPSAVLHMTEHTMPPIQLTFTRTGSVYTARTRLWMSGAWKATVRVNDTATDVPLNVR
;
A
#
# COMPACT_ATOMS: atom_id res chain seq x y z
N MET A 1 -11.01 -4.67 -10.16
CA MET A 1 -11.24 -3.24 -10.45
C MET A 1 -10.71 -2.29 -9.36
N LEU A 2 -9.82 -2.75 -8.48
CA LEU A 2 -9.40 -2.02 -7.27
C LEU A 2 -8.54 -0.77 -7.52
N TRP A 3 -7.95 -0.63 -8.71
CA TRP A 3 -7.05 0.48 -9.02
C TRP A 3 -7.74 1.86 -9.02
N LEU A 4 -9.04 1.91 -9.35
CA LEU A 4 -9.79 3.17 -9.41
C LEU A 4 -10.01 3.77 -8.00
N PRO A 5 -10.57 3.05 -7.00
CA PRO A 5 -10.64 3.56 -5.64
C PRO A 5 -9.28 3.99 -5.05
N LYS A 6 -8.21 3.23 -5.30
CA LYS A 6 -6.85 3.60 -4.86
C LYS A 6 -6.36 4.88 -5.53
N THR A 7 -6.67 5.08 -6.81
CA THR A 7 -6.35 6.34 -7.52
C THR A 7 -7.10 7.52 -6.91
N LEU A 8 -8.40 7.37 -6.65
CA LEU A 8 -9.21 8.40 -5.99
C LEU A 8 -8.68 8.73 -4.59
N LEU A 9 -8.28 7.71 -3.83
CA LEU A 9 -7.67 7.89 -2.52
C LEU A 9 -6.38 8.72 -2.60
N TYR A 10 -5.46 8.39 -3.51
CA TYR A 10 -4.21 9.13 -3.67
C TYR A 10 -4.43 10.57 -4.19
N LEU A 11 -5.35 10.76 -5.13
CA LEU A 11 -5.72 12.09 -5.61
C LEU A 11 -6.35 12.93 -4.49
N GLY A 12 -7.21 12.32 -3.69
CA GLY A 12 -7.84 12.93 -2.53
C GLY A 12 -6.82 13.38 -1.49
N LEU A 13 -5.84 12.53 -1.16
CA LEU A 13 -4.74 12.88 -0.26
C LEU A 13 -3.89 14.04 -0.80
N ALA A 14 -3.57 14.03 -2.09
CA ALA A 14 -2.81 15.11 -2.72
C ALA A 14 -3.56 16.45 -2.66
N LEU A 15 -4.87 16.44 -2.85
CA LEU A 15 -5.69 17.65 -2.75
C LEU A 15 -5.87 18.13 -1.30
N LEU A 16 -6.13 17.20 -0.36
CA LEU A 16 -6.36 17.53 1.04
C LEU A 16 -5.07 17.98 1.75
N LEU A 17 -4.08 17.09 1.81
CA LEU A 17 -2.83 17.34 2.53
C LEU A 17 -1.91 18.27 1.75
N GLY A 18 -1.84 18.11 0.43
CA GLY A 18 -1.07 19.02 -0.40
C GLY A 18 -1.69 20.42 -0.47
N GLY A 19 -3.02 20.54 -0.40
CA GLY A 19 -3.71 21.82 -0.22
C GLY A 19 -3.40 22.48 1.12
N ALA A 20 -3.38 21.70 2.21
CA ALA A 20 -2.96 22.16 3.54
C ALA A 20 -1.50 22.65 3.55
N VAL A 21 -0.58 21.91 2.91
CA VAL A 21 0.83 22.31 2.74
C VAL A 21 0.91 23.60 1.90
N PHE A 22 0.20 23.64 0.78
CA PHE A 22 0.19 24.81 -0.10
C PHE A 22 -0.27 26.06 0.66
N ARG A 23 -1.37 25.97 1.41
CA ARG A 23 -1.93 27.08 2.22
C ARG A 23 -0.93 27.66 3.20
N ARG A 24 -0.16 26.81 3.88
CA ARG A 24 0.74 27.23 4.96
C ARG A 24 2.14 27.63 4.50
N PHE A 25 2.68 26.95 3.49
CA PHE A 25 4.10 27.06 3.15
C PHE A 25 4.36 27.66 1.76
N VAL A 26 3.40 27.57 0.84
CA VAL A 26 3.61 28.01 -0.56
C VAL A 26 2.83 29.29 -0.85
N SER A 27 1.54 29.32 -0.54
CA SER A 27 0.66 30.46 -0.77
C SER A 27 1.19 31.71 -0.07
N PRO A 28 1.41 32.82 -0.81
CA PRO A 28 1.69 34.10 -0.20
C PRO A 28 0.44 34.73 0.42
N GLU A 29 -0.75 34.23 0.07
CA GLU A 29 -2.03 34.71 0.56
C GLU A 29 -2.57 33.80 1.68
N PRO A 30 -3.05 34.38 2.80
CA PRO A 30 -3.55 33.61 3.96
C PRO A 30 -4.82 32.80 3.71
N ARG A 31 -5.58 33.07 2.62
CA ARG A 31 -6.94 32.54 2.43
C ARG A 31 -7.18 31.97 1.03
N SER A 32 -6.40 30.98 0.62
CA SER A 32 -6.83 30.14 -0.51
C SER A 32 -8.18 29.46 -0.17
N PRO A 33 -9.02 29.09 -1.15
CA PRO A 33 -10.34 28.52 -0.85
C PRO A 33 -10.23 27.12 -0.25
N LEU A 34 -11.13 26.79 0.68
CA LEU A 34 -11.23 25.44 1.30
C LEU A 34 -11.88 24.40 0.37
N ARG A 35 -12.58 24.84 -0.68
CA ARG A 35 -13.35 23.96 -1.57
C ARG A 35 -12.56 22.76 -2.12
N PRO A 36 -11.31 22.89 -2.60
CA PRO A 36 -10.58 21.74 -3.12
C PRO A 36 -10.12 20.78 -2.02
N LEU A 37 -9.93 21.25 -0.79
CA LEU A 37 -9.64 20.38 0.34
C LEU A 37 -10.87 19.51 0.64
N VAL A 38 -12.08 20.10 0.57
CA VAL A 38 -13.35 19.35 0.71
C VAL A 38 -13.49 18.32 -0.41
N VAL A 39 -13.21 18.69 -1.66
CA VAL A 39 -13.17 17.73 -2.79
C VAL A 39 -12.16 16.62 -2.52
N GLY A 40 -10.96 16.97 -2.05
CA GLY A 40 -9.92 16.01 -1.68
C GLY A 40 -10.39 15.03 -0.61
N ALA A 41 -11.03 15.52 0.46
CA ALA A 41 -11.61 14.70 1.51
C ALA A 41 -12.71 13.76 0.97
N LEU A 42 -13.62 14.26 0.14
CA LEU A 42 -14.65 13.42 -0.48
C LEU A 42 -14.03 12.30 -1.33
N LEU A 43 -12.97 12.60 -2.09
CA LEU A 43 -12.23 11.59 -2.86
C LEU A 43 -11.53 10.57 -1.97
N VAL A 44 -10.98 10.98 -0.82
CA VAL A 44 -10.44 10.05 0.19
C VAL A 44 -11.53 9.13 0.72
N VAL A 45 -12.69 9.67 1.10
CA VAL A 45 -13.82 8.87 1.61
C VAL A 45 -14.30 7.87 0.56
N VAL A 46 -14.55 8.33 -0.67
CA VAL A 46 -15.00 7.48 -1.78
C VAL A 46 -13.95 6.42 -2.13
N GLY A 47 -12.66 6.78 -2.16
CA GLY A 47 -11.57 5.85 -2.44
C GLY A 47 -11.39 4.79 -1.36
N ALA A 48 -11.48 5.18 -0.08
CA ALA A 48 -11.34 4.26 1.05
C ALA A 48 -12.54 3.30 1.14
N LEU A 49 -13.77 3.82 1.12
CA LEU A 49 -14.98 2.99 1.17
C LEU A 49 -15.16 2.16 -0.10
N GLY A 50 -14.80 2.69 -1.26
CA GLY A 50 -14.80 1.95 -2.52
C GLY A 50 -13.82 0.79 -2.51
N THR A 51 -12.66 0.94 -1.85
CA THR A 51 -11.71 -0.17 -1.66
C THR A 51 -12.35 -1.29 -0.83
N VAL A 52 -12.97 -0.95 0.31
CA VAL A 52 -13.67 -1.95 1.16
C VAL A 52 -14.80 -2.65 0.39
N THR A 53 -15.61 -1.88 -0.32
CA THR A 53 -16.75 -2.37 -1.09
C THR A 53 -16.32 -3.38 -2.15
N LEU A 54 -15.30 -3.05 -2.94
CA LEU A 54 -14.80 -3.95 -3.98
C LEU A 54 -14.09 -5.16 -3.37
N THR A 55 -13.33 -5.00 -2.29
CA THR A 55 -12.72 -6.13 -1.58
C THR A 55 -13.78 -7.11 -1.06
N LEU A 56 -14.84 -6.62 -0.42
CA LEU A 56 -15.92 -7.49 0.05
C LEU A 56 -16.69 -8.15 -1.10
N SER A 57 -16.94 -7.42 -2.19
CA SER A 57 -17.54 -7.98 -3.39
C SER A 57 -16.70 -9.11 -3.99
N ASP A 58 -15.38 -8.94 -4.02
CA ASP A 58 -14.44 -9.95 -4.53
C ASP A 58 -14.34 -11.18 -3.60
N LEU A 59 -14.52 -10.98 -2.29
CA LEU A 59 -14.41 -12.04 -1.27
C LEU A 59 -15.70 -12.83 -1.05
N LEU A 60 -16.84 -12.16 -0.95
CA LEU A 60 -18.12 -12.73 -0.52
C LEU A 60 -19.17 -12.80 -1.64
N GLY A 61 -18.93 -12.13 -2.77
CA GLY A 61 -19.98 -11.92 -3.78
C GLY A 61 -21.03 -10.93 -3.28
N PRO A 62 -22.34 -11.21 -3.37
CA PRO A 62 -23.37 -10.37 -2.77
C PRO A 62 -23.20 -10.30 -1.24
N PHE A 63 -22.98 -9.09 -0.71
CA PHE A 63 -22.82 -8.85 0.73
C PHE A 63 -23.84 -7.82 1.23
N GLY A 64 -24.15 -7.90 2.52
CA GLY A 64 -25.07 -6.98 3.20
C GLY A 64 -24.35 -5.91 4.03
N LEU A 65 -25.16 -5.02 4.63
CA LEU A 65 -24.68 -3.99 5.55
C LEU A 65 -23.98 -4.59 6.80
N ALA A 66 -24.40 -5.78 7.23
CA ALA A 66 -23.80 -6.48 8.36
C ALA A 66 -22.35 -6.91 8.05
N ASP A 67 -22.10 -7.54 6.91
CA ASP A 67 -20.76 -7.93 6.47
C ASP A 67 -19.84 -6.73 6.32
N PHE A 68 -20.39 -5.62 5.80
CA PHE A 68 -19.66 -4.37 5.65
C PHE A 68 -19.24 -3.77 7.01
N ALA A 69 -20.17 -3.76 7.97
CA ALA A 69 -19.90 -3.29 9.33
C ALA A 69 -18.91 -4.21 10.07
N GLU A 70 -19.09 -5.53 9.95
CA GLU A 70 -18.20 -6.52 10.54
C GLU A 70 -16.78 -6.39 9.99
N TYR A 71 -16.62 -6.23 8.67
CA TYR A 71 -15.30 -5.97 8.09
C TYR A 71 -14.67 -4.69 8.64
N LEU A 72 -15.43 -3.59 8.72
CA LEU A 72 -14.92 -2.31 9.21
C LEU A 72 -14.49 -2.36 10.68
N LEU A 73 -15.22 -3.10 11.52
CA LEU A 73 -15.00 -3.12 12.97
C LEU A 73 -14.04 -4.23 13.42
N SER A 74 -14.06 -5.37 12.75
CA SER A 74 -13.36 -6.59 13.18
C SER A 74 -12.04 -6.81 12.45
N SER A 75 -11.83 -6.22 11.28
CA SER A 75 -10.60 -6.38 10.51
C SER A 75 -9.60 -5.24 10.74
N SER A 76 -8.30 -5.55 10.65
CA SER A 76 -7.23 -4.56 10.69
C SER A 76 -7.34 -3.55 9.53
N GLY A 77 -7.72 -4.02 8.33
CA GLY A 77 -7.97 -3.14 7.18
C GLY A 77 -9.17 -2.21 7.39
N GLY A 78 -10.22 -2.73 8.03
CA GLY A 78 -11.41 -1.96 8.39
C GLY A 78 -11.12 -0.84 9.39
N THR A 79 -10.40 -1.15 10.46
CA THR A 79 -10.02 -0.14 11.46
C THR A 79 -9.10 0.93 10.88
N ALA A 80 -8.20 0.56 9.95
CA ALA A 80 -7.38 1.52 9.22
C ALA A 80 -8.23 2.45 8.32
N VAL A 81 -9.30 1.94 7.70
CA VAL A 81 -10.25 2.77 6.94
C VAL A 81 -11.00 3.72 7.86
N LEU A 82 -11.51 3.26 9.00
CA LEU A 82 -12.17 4.12 9.99
C LEU A 82 -11.24 5.24 10.49
N ALA A 83 -9.98 4.92 10.78
CA ALA A 83 -8.96 5.90 11.14
C ALA A 83 -8.74 6.92 10.01
N THR A 84 -8.65 6.47 8.76
CA THR A 84 -8.55 7.36 7.59
C THR A 84 -9.75 8.32 7.48
N LEU A 85 -10.97 7.86 7.70
CA LEU A 85 -12.17 8.71 7.66
C LEU A 85 -12.15 9.75 8.79
N ALA A 86 -11.85 9.32 10.02
CA ALA A 86 -11.79 10.21 11.18
C ALA A 86 -10.68 11.27 11.04
N LEU A 87 -9.49 10.87 10.59
CA LEU A 87 -8.36 11.77 10.42
C LEU A 87 -8.55 12.72 9.23
N THR A 88 -9.24 12.29 8.17
CA THR A 88 -9.67 13.16 7.07
C THR A 88 -10.58 14.29 7.57
N ALA A 89 -11.58 13.93 8.39
CA ALA A 89 -12.47 14.92 9.02
C ALA A 89 -11.69 15.86 9.96
N ALA A 90 -10.75 15.33 10.76
CA ALA A 90 -9.92 16.13 11.65
C ALA A 90 -9.04 17.14 10.90
N VAL A 91 -8.38 16.73 9.81
CA VAL A 91 -7.58 17.64 8.97
C VAL A 91 -8.45 18.77 8.41
N LEU A 92 -9.62 18.45 7.85
CA LEU A 92 -10.55 19.47 7.36
C LEU A 92 -11.02 20.43 8.46
N ALA A 93 -11.36 19.89 9.63
CA ALA A 93 -11.78 20.70 10.77
C ALA A 93 -10.66 21.68 11.19
N PHE A 94 -9.41 21.22 11.27
CA PHE A 94 -8.28 22.08 11.64
C PHE A 94 -7.89 23.10 10.58
N GLU A 95 -8.12 22.82 9.29
CA GLU A 95 -7.92 23.78 8.19
C GLU A 95 -8.93 24.93 8.17
N GLY A 96 -10.11 24.73 8.77
CA GLY A 96 -11.09 25.78 9.01
C GLY A 96 -10.76 26.71 10.17
N GLN A 97 -9.75 26.36 10.98
CA GLN A 97 -9.36 27.06 12.21
C GLN A 97 -8.15 27.99 11.98
N PRO A 98 -7.87 28.95 12.90
CA PRO A 98 -6.74 29.87 12.77
C PRO A 98 -5.38 29.19 12.65
N VAL A 99 -4.37 29.93 12.13
CA VAL A 99 -3.02 29.45 11.78
C VAL A 99 -2.27 28.66 12.87
N ARG A 100 -2.66 28.82 14.15
CA ARG A 100 -2.07 28.13 15.30
C ARG A 100 -2.34 26.60 15.28
N THR A 101 -3.27 26.10 14.46
CA THR A 101 -3.56 24.66 14.31
C THR A 101 -2.59 23.90 13.41
N TRP A 102 -1.43 24.46 13.05
CA TRP A 102 -0.47 23.80 12.17
C TRP A 102 0.08 22.48 12.75
N ILE A 103 0.37 22.44 14.06
CA ILE A 103 0.82 21.21 14.75
C ILE A 103 -0.25 20.12 14.70
N PRO A 104 -1.49 20.34 15.19
CA PRO A 104 -2.51 19.29 15.15
C PRO A 104 -2.88 18.88 13.73
N THR A 105 -2.83 19.79 12.74
CA THR A 105 -3.04 19.43 11.33
C THR A 105 -1.91 18.54 10.80
N GLY A 106 -0.65 18.86 11.14
CA GLY A 106 0.50 18.05 10.76
C GLY A 106 0.46 16.66 11.39
N VAL A 107 0.10 16.56 12.68
CA VAL A 107 -0.06 15.27 13.38
C VAL A 107 -1.20 14.46 12.77
N ALA A 108 -2.38 15.06 12.56
CA ALA A 108 -3.51 14.38 11.93
C ALA A 108 -3.18 13.92 10.50
N GLY A 109 -2.46 14.75 9.73
CA GLY A 109 -1.97 14.40 8.40
C GLY A 109 -0.98 13.23 8.41
N ALA A 110 -0.01 13.22 9.33
CA ALA A 110 0.95 12.12 9.46
C ALA A 110 0.27 10.80 9.84
N LEU A 111 -0.67 10.84 10.79
CA LEU A 111 -1.47 9.68 11.17
C LEU A 111 -2.35 9.21 10.00
N LEU A 112 -2.94 10.14 9.23
CA LEU A 112 -3.76 9.80 8.06
C LEU A 112 -2.93 9.03 7.02
N LEU A 113 -1.70 9.50 6.75
CA LEU A 113 -0.77 8.83 5.85
C LEU A 113 -0.38 7.44 6.36
N ALA A 114 -0.16 7.30 7.67
CA ALA A 114 0.13 5.99 8.28
C ALA A 114 -1.06 5.02 8.14
N SER A 115 -2.28 5.48 8.41
CA SER A 115 -3.49 4.66 8.23
C SER A 115 -3.68 4.21 6.78
N VAL A 116 -3.37 5.07 5.80
CA VAL A 116 -3.45 4.68 4.38
C VAL A 116 -2.32 3.72 3.98
N ALA A 117 -1.11 3.90 4.51
CA ALA A 117 0.01 3.00 4.26
C ALA A 117 -0.25 1.58 4.81
N GLU A 118 -0.95 1.46 5.94
CA GLU A 118 -1.42 0.17 6.51
C GLU A 118 -2.54 -0.49 5.68
N GLN A 119 -3.34 0.27 4.91
CA GLN A 119 -4.39 -0.32 4.07
C GLN A 119 -3.86 -1.03 2.80
N GLY A 120 -2.57 -0.87 2.47
CA GLY A 120 -1.96 -1.44 1.26
C GLY A 120 -1.11 -2.68 1.50
N HIS A 121 -0.61 -2.83 2.71
CA HIS A 121 0.28 -3.91 3.12
C HIS A 121 -0.22 -4.35 4.49
N GLY A 122 -0.35 -5.66 4.74
CA GLY A 122 -0.66 -6.16 6.08
C GLY A 122 0.40 -5.75 7.11
N ARG A 123 0.59 -6.53 8.18
CA ARG A 123 1.56 -6.18 9.22
C ARG A 123 2.99 -6.06 8.65
N GLN A 124 3.41 -4.83 8.35
CA GLN A 124 4.71 -4.49 7.74
C GLN A 124 5.70 -4.04 8.82
N SER A 125 7.00 -4.06 8.50
CA SER A 125 8.00 -3.55 9.44
C SER A 125 7.82 -2.04 9.66
N ILE A 126 8.15 -1.54 10.85
CA ILE A 126 8.07 -0.11 11.17
C ILE A 126 8.89 0.75 10.19
N LEU A 127 9.99 0.18 9.67
CA LEU A 127 10.83 0.82 8.66
C LEU A 127 10.07 1.01 7.34
N LEU A 128 9.39 -0.04 6.85
CA LEU A 128 8.59 0.02 5.62
C LEU A 128 7.42 0.99 5.76
N LEU A 129 6.72 0.95 6.89
CA LEU A 129 5.65 1.89 7.20
C LEU A 129 6.17 3.34 7.17
N GLY A 130 7.30 3.60 7.84
CA GLY A 130 7.93 4.91 7.83
C GLY A 130 8.31 5.37 6.42
N LEU A 131 8.86 4.46 5.61
CA LEU A 131 9.22 4.72 4.22
C LEU A 131 8.01 5.11 3.37
N HIS A 132 6.89 4.39 3.52
CA HIS A 132 5.63 4.69 2.84
C HIS A 132 5.03 6.03 3.28
N VAL A 133 5.01 6.31 4.60
CA VAL A 133 4.52 7.58 5.13
C VAL A 133 5.34 8.75 4.60
N VAL A 134 6.67 8.64 4.62
CA VAL A 134 7.57 9.69 4.11
C VAL A 134 7.41 9.88 2.59
N HIS A 135 7.29 8.78 1.84
CA HIS A 135 7.03 8.84 0.40
C HIS A 135 5.71 9.54 0.08
N LEU A 136 4.62 9.16 0.77
CA LEU A 136 3.30 9.78 0.60
C LEU A 136 3.30 11.25 1.04
N ALA A 137 4.01 11.61 2.10
CA ALA A 137 4.12 12.99 2.56
C ALA A 137 4.79 13.88 1.50
N ALA A 138 5.93 13.43 0.95
CA ALA A 138 6.63 14.14 -0.12
C ALA A 138 5.77 14.23 -1.40
N MET A 139 5.09 13.14 -1.75
CA MET A 139 4.19 13.08 -2.92
C MET A 139 3.04 14.10 -2.78
N THR A 140 2.31 14.04 -1.66
CA THR A 140 1.15 14.91 -1.44
C THR A 140 1.55 16.38 -1.38
N ALA A 141 2.65 16.70 -0.69
CA ALA A 141 3.19 18.07 -0.60
C ALA A 141 3.52 18.66 -1.98
N TRP A 142 4.28 17.93 -2.80
CA TRP A 142 4.69 18.41 -4.12
C TRP A 142 3.51 18.50 -5.09
N ILE A 143 2.74 17.41 -5.24
CA ILE A 143 1.63 17.36 -6.20
C ILE A 143 0.56 18.38 -5.86
N GLY A 144 0.15 18.47 -4.60
CA GLY A 144 -0.84 19.46 -4.20
C GLY A 144 -0.33 20.87 -4.39
N ALA A 145 0.95 21.16 -4.12
CA ALA A 145 1.49 22.49 -4.36
C ALA A 145 1.45 22.88 -5.85
N VAL A 146 1.78 21.97 -6.77
CA VAL A 146 1.66 22.21 -8.23
C VAL A 146 0.19 22.43 -8.61
N VAL A 147 -0.71 21.53 -8.20
CA VAL A 147 -2.13 21.59 -8.56
C VAL A 147 -2.79 22.87 -8.06
N PHE A 148 -2.52 23.29 -6.82
CA PHE A 148 -3.08 24.52 -6.26
C PHE A 148 -2.42 25.78 -6.83
N LEU A 149 -1.14 25.73 -7.21
CA LEU A 149 -0.50 26.87 -7.87
C LEU A 149 -1.12 27.12 -9.26
N VAL A 150 -1.45 26.05 -9.98
CA VAL A 150 -2.04 26.11 -11.33
C VAL A 150 -3.54 26.36 -11.32
N GLY A 151 -4.26 25.75 -10.36
CA GLY A 151 -5.73 25.75 -10.33
C GLY A 151 -6.38 27.05 -9.85
N PHE A 152 -5.59 27.99 -9.32
CA PHE A 152 -6.11 29.24 -8.76
C PHE A 152 -5.52 30.46 -9.46
N PRO A 153 -6.38 31.35 -9.99
CA PRO A 153 -5.94 32.64 -10.53
C PRO A 153 -5.22 33.46 -9.46
N ARG A 154 -4.09 34.05 -9.84
CA ARG A 154 -3.29 34.94 -9.00
C ARG A 154 -2.69 36.05 -9.86
N ASP A 155 -2.44 37.19 -9.25
CA ASP A 155 -1.60 38.21 -9.86
C ASP A 155 -0.19 37.65 -10.12
N GLU A 156 0.53 38.29 -11.02
CA GLU A 156 1.84 37.83 -11.47
C GLU A 156 2.87 37.76 -10.32
N ALA A 157 2.91 38.75 -9.44
CA ALA A 157 3.89 38.80 -8.37
C ALA A 157 3.67 37.71 -7.32
N THR A 158 2.41 37.44 -6.96
CA THR A 158 2.04 36.34 -6.06
C THR A 158 2.31 34.98 -6.71
N PHE A 159 2.05 34.84 -8.01
CA PHE A 159 2.37 33.62 -8.74
C PHE A 159 3.87 33.31 -8.72
N TRP A 160 4.72 34.27 -9.04
CA TRP A 160 6.19 34.08 -9.04
C TRP A 160 6.74 33.70 -7.67
N ARG A 161 6.25 34.33 -6.58
CA ARG A 161 6.62 33.94 -5.20
C ARG A 161 6.20 32.50 -4.88
N GLY A 162 5.03 32.08 -5.34
CA GLY A 162 4.56 30.71 -5.23
C GLY A 162 5.45 29.72 -5.99
N VAL A 163 5.88 30.07 -7.21
CA VAL A 163 6.81 29.25 -8.01
C VAL A 163 8.15 29.06 -7.31
N GLU A 164 8.72 30.11 -6.71
CA GLU A 164 10.00 30.02 -5.98
C GLU A 164 9.91 29.06 -4.79
N ARG A 165 8.86 29.20 -3.96
CA ARG A 165 8.59 28.31 -2.83
C ARG A 165 8.31 26.87 -3.28
N LEU A 166 7.54 26.72 -4.36
CA LEU A 166 7.27 25.42 -5.00
C LEU A 166 8.57 24.78 -5.48
N SER A 167 9.50 25.53 -6.06
CA SER A 167 10.76 24.99 -6.57
C SER A 167 11.62 24.38 -5.44
N ASN A 168 11.69 25.02 -4.28
CA ASN A 168 12.42 24.49 -3.12
C ASN A 168 11.72 23.26 -2.54
N LEU A 169 10.40 23.33 -2.36
CA LEU A 169 9.59 22.21 -1.88
C LEU A 169 9.68 21.00 -2.84
N GLY A 170 9.60 21.25 -4.13
CA GLY A 170 9.68 20.25 -5.19
C GLY A 170 11.04 19.55 -5.20
N LEU A 171 12.15 20.28 -5.07
CA LEU A 171 13.48 19.67 -4.99
C LEU A 171 13.63 18.73 -3.79
N CYS A 172 13.22 19.18 -2.59
CA CYS A 172 13.24 18.35 -1.39
C CYS A 172 12.34 17.12 -1.54
N SER A 173 11.14 17.31 -2.09
CA SER A 173 10.18 16.22 -2.29
C SER A 173 10.68 15.19 -3.30
N VAL A 174 11.27 15.63 -4.42
CA VAL A 174 11.86 14.75 -5.42
C VAL A 174 13.00 13.93 -4.82
N ALA A 175 13.90 14.54 -4.04
CA ALA A 175 14.99 13.82 -3.38
C ALA A 175 14.45 12.71 -2.45
N VAL A 176 13.43 13.02 -1.65
CA VAL A 176 12.77 12.06 -0.76
C VAL A 176 12.08 10.95 -1.56
N LEU A 177 11.35 11.30 -2.64
CA LEU A 177 10.64 10.34 -3.48
C LEU A 177 11.59 9.38 -4.19
N VAL A 178 12.72 9.87 -4.69
CA VAL A 178 13.76 9.04 -5.31
C VAL A 178 14.36 8.09 -4.27
N ALA A 179 14.78 8.61 -3.11
CA ALA A 179 15.39 7.78 -2.07
C ALA A 179 14.43 6.68 -1.55
N THR A 180 13.21 7.07 -1.18
CA THR A 180 12.20 6.12 -0.69
C THR A 180 11.70 5.18 -1.78
N GLY A 181 11.55 5.65 -3.02
CA GLY A 181 11.13 4.84 -4.16
C GLY A 181 12.18 3.80 -4.57
N LEU A 182 13.47 4.15 -4.54
CA LEU A 182 14.57 3.22 -4.75
C LEU A 182 14.59 2.15 -3.66
N ALA A 183 14.53 2.56 -2.39
CA ALA A 183 14.50 1.63 -1.27
C ALA A 183 13.28 0.69 -1.34
N ALA A 184 12.08 1.19 -1.66
CA ALA A 184 10.89 0.36 -1.86
C ALA A 184 11.05 -0.61 -3.05
N THR A 185 11.67 -0.16 -4.15
CA THR A 185 11.90 -1.01 -5.33
C THR A 185 12.87 -2.15 -5.03
N VAL A 186 13.95 -1.87 -4.31
CA VAL A 186 14.93 -2.88 -3.88
C VAL A 186 14.30 -3.91 -2.95
N LEU A 187 13.39 -3.49 -2.07
CA LEU A 187 12.69 -4.39 -1.15
C LEU A 187 11.56 -5.19 -1.83
N ALA A 188 10.99 -4.67 -2.92
CA ALA A 188 9.85 -5.29 -3.60
C ALA A 188 10.26 -6.25 -4.73
N LEU A 189 11.40 -6.05 -5.39
CA LEU A 189 11.81 -6.85 -6.54
C LEU A 189 12.94 -7.84 -6.19
N PRO A 190 12.82 -9.13 -6.57
CA PRO A 190 13.87 -10.12 -6.33
C PRO A 190 15.11 -9.89 -7.21
N GLY A 191 15.01 -9.07 -8.27
CA GLY A 191 16.11 -8.72 -9.15
C GLY A 191 15.66 -7.89 -10.36
N VAL A 192 16.62 -7.38 -11.13
CA VAL A 192 16.37 -6.50 -12.29
C VAL A 192 15.52 -7.18 -13.37
N GLY A 193 15.66 -8.50 -13.55
CA GLY A 193 14.84 -9.27 -14.51
C GLY A 193 13.34 -9.23 -14.22
N ALA A 194 12.94 -9.00 -12.96
CA ALA A 194 11.54 -8.88 -12.60
C ALA A 194 10.88 -7.58 -13.09
N LEU A 195 11.68 -6.57 -13.51
CA LEU A 195 11.16 -5.32 -14.07
C LEU A 195 10.43 -5.51 -15.40
N THR A 196 10.96 -6.37 -16.27
CA THR A 196 10.36 -6.64 -17.59
C THR A 196 9.64 -7.98 -17.61
N GLY A 197 9.94 -8.88 -16.68
CA GLY A 197 9.33 -10.21 -16.59
C GLY A 197 8.03 -10.30 -15.77
N SER A 198 7.56 -9.20 -15.16
CA SER A 198 6.34 -9.21 -14.33
C SER A 198 5.39 -8.06 -14.64
N THR A 199 4.09 -8.27 -14.41
CA THR A 199 3.06 -7.22 -14.54
C THR A 199 3.31 -6.06 -13.59
N TYR A 200 3.78 -6.35 -12.37
CA TYR A 200 4.21 -5.36 -11.39
C TYR A 200 5.38 -4.52 -11.90
N GLY A 201 6.41 -5.17 -12.46
CA GLY A 201 7.57 -4.51 -13.05
C GLY A 201 7.20 -3.58 -14.21
N LEU A 202 6.33 -4.04 -15.10
CA LEU A 202 5.83 -3.22 -16.21
C LEU A 202 5.03 -2.01 -15.71
N ALA A 203 4.16 -2.19 -14.71
CA ALA A 203 3.42 -1.08 -14.09
C ALA A 203 4.37 -0.08 -13.42
N LEU A 204 5.44 -0.56 -12.77
CA LEU A 204 6.49 0.28 -12.20
C LEU A 204 7.25 1.07 -13.28
N LEU A 205 7.58 0.45 -14.42
CA LEU A 205 8.23 1.12 -15.55
C LEU A 205 7.36 2.22 -16.14
N VAL A 206 6.05 2.01 -16.28
CA VAL A 206 5.10 3.04 -16.70
C VAL A 206 5.09 4.22 -15.72
N LYS A 207 5.03 3.93 -14.41
CA LYS A 207 5.10 4.97 -13.37
C LYS A 207 6.41 5.75 -13.44
N LEU A 208 7.54 5.07 -13.64
CA LEU A 208 8.86 5.70 -13.80
C LEU A 208 8.95 6.52 -15.09
N GLY A 209 8.31 6.10 -16.18
CA GLY A 209 8.23 6.88 -17.42
C GLY A 209 7.51 8.21 -17.21
N PHE A 210 6.35 8.20 -16.56
CA PHE A 210 5.65 9.43 -16.20
C PHE A 210 6.48 10.30 -15.25
N PHE A 211 7.06 9.71 -14.20
CA PHE A 211 7.89 10.42 -13.23
C PHE A 211 9.13 11.06 -13.89
N GLY A 212 9.81 10.33 -14.78
CA GLY A 212 10.93 10.85 -15.57
C GLY A 212 10.51 12.00 -16.49
N GLY A 213 9.33 11.91 -17.10
CA GLY A 213 8.74 13.01 -17.88
C GLY A 213 8.49 14.26 -17.04
N VAL A 214 7.97 14.11 -15.81
CA VAL A 214 7.82 15.23 -14.85
C VAL A 214 9.17 15.84 -14.53
N LEU A 215 10.18 15.03 -14.20
CA LEU A 215 11.52 15.54 -13.86
C LEU A 215 12.17 16.28 -15.02
N LEU A 216 12.05 15.75 -16.24
CA LEU A 216 12.54 16.42 -17.44
C LEU A 216 11.87 17.78 -17.64
N LEU A 217 10.54 17.83 -17.53
CA LEU A 217 9.79 19.07 -17.66
C LEU A 217 10.14 20.08 -16.56
N ALA A 218 10.24 19.63 -15.31
CA ALA A 218 10.64 20.47 -14.18
C ALA A 218 12.07 21.01 -14.34
N ALA A 219 13.01 20.20 -14.85
CA ALA A 219 14.37 20.62 -15.14
C ALA A 219 14.43 21.67 -16.26
N LEU A 220 13.71 21.44 -17.37
CA LEU A 220 13.60 22.39 -18.47
C LEU A 220 12.98 23.72 -17.99
N ASN A 221 11.89 23.64 -17.22
CA ASN A 221 11.25 24.80 -16.62
C ASN A 221 12.22 25.58 -15.72
N LYS A 222 13.05 24.90 -14.93
CA LYS A 222 14.04 25.55 -14.07
C LYS A 222 15.14 26.24 -14.88
N LEU A 223 15.62 25.62 -15.95
CA LEU A 223 16.63 26.21 -16.83
C LEU A 223 16.10 27.42 -17.60
N ASP A 224 14.85 27.36 -18.07
CA ASP A 224 14.20 28.48 -18.75
C ASP A 224 13.79 29.58 -17.77
N PHE A 225 13.35 29.24 -16.56
CA PHE A 225 13.08 30.18 -15.47
C PHE A 225 14.29 31.07 -15.18
N LEU A 226 15.50 30.50 -15.20
CA LEU A 226 16.76 31.24 -15.03
C LEU A 226 17.09 32.17 -16.20
N LYS A 227 16.50 31.96 -17.39
CA LYS A 227 16.86 32.66 -18.63
C LYS A 227 15.80 33.65 -19.12
N ARG A 228 14.51 33.31 -19.04
CA ARG A 228 13.42 34.01 -19.75
C ARG A 228 12.14 33.94 -18.91
N ARG A 229 11.79 35.00 -18.17
CA ARG A 229 10.57 35.07 -17.33
C ARG A 229 9.28 35.25 -18.15
N LYS A 230 8.91 34.27 -18.98
CA LYS A 230 7.67 34.30 -19.78
C LYS A 230 6.53 33.58 -19.06
N LEU A 231 5.69 34.35 -18.36
CA LEU A 231 4.61 33.84 -17.51
C LEU A 231 3.61 32.87 -18.20
N PRO A 232 3.11 33.12 -19.43
CA PRO A 232 2.15 32.23 -20.07
C PRO A 232 2.72 30.83 -20.37
N GLN A 233 3.99 30.78 -20.79
CA GLN A 233 4.68 29.53 -21.09
C GLN A 233 4.89 28.69 -19.82
N LEU A 234 5.29 29.34 -18.72
CA LEU A 234 5.44 28.67 -17.42
C LEU A 234 4.10 28.11 -16.89
N ARG A 235 3.00 28.87 -17.02
CA ARG A 235 1.66 28.39 -16.65
C ARG A 235 1.25 27.17 -17.48
N GLY A 236 1.53 27.18 -18.78
CA GLY A 236 1.30 26.04 -19.66
C GLY A 236 2.11 24.82 -19.23
N ALA A 237 3.40 25.00 -18.95
CA ALA A 237 4.28 23.94 -18.52
C ALA A 237 3.86 23.33 -17.17
N LEU A 238 3.47 24.15 -16.19
CA LEU A 238 2.97 23.67 -14.90
C LEU A 238 1.63 22.91 -15.02
N ARG A 239 0.78 23.22 -16.01
CA ARG A 239 -0.42 22.43 -16.31
C ARG A 239 -0.07 21.04 -16.84
N VAL A 240 0.91 20.96 -17.72
CA VAL A 240 1.42 19.67 -18.22
C VAL A 240 2.08 18.89 -17.09
N GLU A 241 2.85 19.55 -16.22
CA GLU A 241 3.44 18.96 -15.02
C GLU A 241 2.37 18.39 -14.10
N ALA A 242 1.30 19.14 -13.82
CA ALA A 242 0.16 18.67 -13.04
C ALA A 242 -0.51 17.44 -13.65
N ALA A 243 -0.73 17.43 -14.97
CA ALA A 243 -1.34 16.30 -15.68
C ALA A 243 -0.46 15.02 -15.61
N LEU A 244 0.86 15.17 -15.77
CA LEU A 244 1.80 14.08 -15.62
C LEU A 244 1.85 13.57 -14.17
N LEU A 245 1.82 14.45 -13.17
CA LEU A 245 1.74 14.06 -11.76
C LEU A 245 0.46 13.29 -11.44
N VAL A 246 -0.70 13.70 -11.99
CA VAL A 246 -1.94 12.93 -11.88
C VAL A 246 -1.82 11.55 -12.54
N SER A 247 -1.09 11.45 -13.66
CA SER A 247 -0.79 10.17 -14.32
C SER A 247 0.13 9.27 -13.48
N VAL A 248 1.07 9.85 -12.73
CA VAL A 248 1.86 9.13 -11.71
C VAL A 248 0.97 8.57 -10.60
N LEU A 249 -0.06 9.32 -10.17
CA LEU A 249 -1.01 8.82 -9.16
C LEU A 249 -1.87 7.67 -9.68
N ALA A 250 -2.38 7.79 -10.91
CA ALA A 250 -3.18 6.74 -11.54
C ALA A 250 -2.37 5.45 -11.72
N SER A 251 -1.15 5.55 -12.25
CA SER A 251 -0.23 4.41 -12.36
C SER A 251 0.17 3.85 -11.00
N SER A 252 0.28 4.70 -9.96
CA SER A 252 0.48 4.23 -8.58
C SER A 252 -0.71 3.44 -8.04
N GLY A 253 -1.95 3.82 -8.38
CA GLY A 253 -3.15 3.06 -8.03
C GLY A 253 -3.17 1.66 -8.66
N VAL A 254 -2.73 1.55 -9.93
CA VAL A 254 -2.55 0.26 -10.60
C VAL A 254 -1.44 -0.55 -9.92
N LEU A 255 -0.29 0.05 -9.68
CA LEU A 255 0.85 -0.63 -9.05
C LEU A 255 0.50 -1.13 -7.64
N ALA A 256 -0.18 -0.32 -6.83
CA ALA A 256 -0.59 -0.67 -5.47
C ALA A 256 -1.64 -1.81 -5.41
N THR A 257 -2.27 -2.14 -6.53
CA THR A 257 -3.25 -3.24 -6.63
C THR A 257 -2.73 -4.42 -7.44
N THR A 258 -1.47 -4.35 -7.88
CA THR A 258 -0.78 -5.45 -8.54
C THR A 258 0.08 -6.17 -7.52
N ALA A 259 -0.06 -7.48 -7.39
CA ALA A 259 0.79 -8.27 -6.51
C ALA A 259 2.27 -8.09 -6.94
N PRO A 260 3.19 -7.77 -6.00
CA PRO A 260 4.62 -7.82 -6.28
C PRO A 260 4.99 -9.19 -6.87
N PRO A 261 6.00 -9.27 -7.76
CA PRO A 261 6.48 -10.56 -8.20
C PRO A 261 6.96 -11.31 -6.95
N GLU A 262 6.63 -12.60 -6.86
CA GLU A 262 7.01 -13.44 -5.74
C GLU A 262 8.53 -13.38 -5.57
N VAL A 263 9.00 -12.55 -4.62
CA VAL A 263 10.20 -12.89 -3.88
C VAL A 263 9.75 -14.13 -3.11
N PRO A 264 10.37 -15.32 -3.29
CA PRO A 264 10.07 -16.43 -2.42
C PRO A 264 10.43 -15.95 -1.02
N ALA A 265 9.45 -15.49 -0.23
CA ALA A 265 9.69 -15.34 1.18
C ALA A 265 9.97 -16.76 1.63
N ALA A 266 11.13 -16.95 2.28
CA ALA A 266 11.54 -18.26 2.74
C ALA A 266 10.34 -18.89 3.46
N ALA A 267 9.82 -19.98 2.88
CA ALA A 267 8.69 -20.65 3.48
C ALA A 267 9.06 -20.99 4.92
N LEU A 268 8.14 -20.80 5.85
CA LEU A 268 8.40 -21.21 7.22
C LEU A 268 8.40 -22.74 7.21
N VAL A 269 9.61 -23.31 7.20
CA VAL A 269 9.79 -24.76 7.23
C VAL A 269 9.81 -25.20 8.67
N THR A 270 8.85 -26.05 9.03
CA THR A 270 8.79 -26.75 10.32
C THR A 270 9.12 -28.21 10.09
N PRO A 271 10.41 -28.60 10.20
CA PRO A 271 10.80 -29.99 10.08
C PRO A 271 10.35 -30.77 11.33
N PHE A 272 10.05 -32.05 11.14
CA PHE A 272 9.83 -32.98 12.24
C PHE A 272 10.45 -34.34 11.92
N GLU A 273 10.91 -35.01 12.95
CA GLU A 273 11.41 -36.37 12.89
C GLU A 273 10.90 -37.11 14.11
N THR A 274 10.28 -38.26 13.89
CA THR A 274 9.67 -39.06 14.95
C THR A 274 9.71 -40.54 14.61
N THR A 275 9.35 -41.38 15.58
CA THR A 275 9.19 -42.83 15.36
C THR A 275 7.71 -43.18 15.54
N LEU A 276 7.06 -43.63 14.47
CA LEU A 276 5.65 -44.05 14.46
C LEU A 276 5.59 -45.54 14.12
N GLY A 277 4.90 -46.33 14.94
CA GLY A 277 4.82 -47.78 14.78
C GLY A 277 6.19 -48.48 14.79
N GLY A 278 7.16 -47.96 15.54
CA GLY A 278 8.53 -48.48 15.62
C GLY A 278 9.41 -48.19 14.39
N ARG A 279 8.97 -47.32 13.48
CA ARG A 279 9.71 -46.94 12.27
C ARG A 279 9.94 -45.44 12.21
N PRO A 280 11.09 -44.97 11.70
CA PRO A 280 11.36 -43.56 11.55
C PRO A 280 10.43 -42.94 10.50
N VAL A 281 9.85 -41.80 10.84
CA VAL A 281 9.06 -40.96 9.94
C VAL A 281 9.66 -39.56 10.00
N ARG A 282 10.05 -39.05 8.84
CA ARG A 282 10.63 -37.71 8.70
C ARG A 282 9.77 -36.89 7.78
N GLY A 283 9.56 -35.63 8.10
CA GLY A 283 8.85 -34.74 7.21
C GLY A 283 9.08 -33.29 7.51
N GLU A 284 8.49 -32.45 6.69
CA GLU A 284 8.49 -31.01 6.84
C GLU A 284 7.15 -30.45 6.41
N PHE A 285 6.70 -29.44 7.15
CA PHE A 285 5.64 -28.54 6.73
C PHE A 285 6.27 -27.24 6.27
N SER A 286 5.96 -26.81 5.06
CA SER A 286 6.46 -25.57 4.47
C SER A 286 5.27 -24.64 4.22
N LEU A 287 5.23 -23.55 4.98
CA LEU A 287 4.20 -22.53 4.85
C LEU A 287 4.72 -21.37 3.98
N GLU A 288 4.15 -21.26 2.79
CA GLU A 288 4.41 -20.18 1.84
C GLU A 288 3.59 -18.93 2.22
N PRO A 289 4.07 -17.71 1.85
CA PRO A 289 3.28 -16.49 1.91
C PRO A 289 1.93 -16.66 1.21
N GLY A 290 0.87 -16.07 1.78
CA GLY A 290 -0.49 -16.23 1.24
C GLY A 290 -1.21 -17.50 1.70
N GLY A 291 -0.69 -18.14 2.75
CA GLY A 291 -1.36 -19.20 3.51
C GLY A 291 -1.26 -20.58 2.87
N VAL A 292 -0.41 -20.79 1.88
CA VAL A 292 -0.29 -22.09 1.22
C VAL A 292 0.61 -23.00 2.07
N LEU A 293 0.03 -24.07 2.59
CA LEU A 293 0.76 -25.08 3.36
C LEU A 293 1.07 -26.27 2.44
N SER A 294 2.34 -26.62 2.34
CA SER A 294 2.81 -27.86 1.74
C SER A 294 3.37 -28.78 2.81
N ALA A 295 3.10 -30.07 2.68
CA ALA A 295 3.61 -31.11 3.56
C ALA A 295 4.38 -32.13 2.72
N ARG A 296 5.59 -32.48 3.14
CA ARG A 296 6.40 -33.54 2.55
C ARG A 296 6.79 -34.51 3.66
N ILE A 297 6.34 -35.75 3.56
CA ILE A 297 6.55 -36.78 4.58
C ILE A 297 7.17 -38.00 3.91
N GLU A 298 8.34 -38.41 4.38
CA GLU A 298 8.94 -39.68 4.03
C GLU A 298 8.54 -40.73 5.06
N ALA A 299 7.81 -41.74 4.58
CA ALA A 299 7.29 -42.83 5.39
C ALA A 299 7.17 -44.08 4.53
N GLU A 300 7.21 -45.25 5.15
CA GLU A 300 7.03 -46.50 4.41
C GLU A 300 5.55 -46.75 4.06
N HIS A 301 4.65 -46.38 4.97
CA HIS A 301 3.20 -46.49 4.81
C HIS A 301 2.57 -45.11 4.58
N ALA A 302 1.37 -45.10 3.99
CA ALA A 302 0.65 -43.87 3.70
C ALA A 302 0.32 -43.10 5.00
N PRO A 303 0.82 -41.86 5.15
CA PRO A 303 0.44 -41.02 6.26
C PRO A 303 -0.96 -40.42 6.02
N SER A 304 -1.64 -40.11 7.12
CA SER A 304 -2.74 -39.15 7.14
C SER A 304 -2.34 -37.97 8.02
N ALA A 305 -2.80 -36.77 7.69
CA ALA A 305 -2.54 -35.61 8.51
C ALA A 305 -3.79 -34.74 8.59
N VAL A 306 -4.06 -34.26 9.80
CA VAL A 306 -5.23 -33.43 10.09
C VAL A 306 -4.76 -32.16 10.76
N LEU A 307 -5.19 -31.02 10.22
CA LEU A 307 -4.85 -29.71 10.74
C LEU A 307 -5.96 -29.22 11.67
N HIS A 308 -5.57 -28.82 12.87
CA HIS A 308 -6.43 -28.22 13.88
C HIS A 308 -5.95 -26.81 14.20
N MET A 309 -6.85 -25.84 14.18
CA MET A 309 -6.55 -24.53 14.73
C MET A 309 -6.72 -24.58 16.25
N THR A 310 -5.72 -24.13 17.00
CA THR A 310 -5.73 -24.22 18.46
C THR A 310 -6.37 -23.00 19.13
N GLU A 311 -6.44 -21.88 18.42
CA GLU A 311 -6.97 -20.61 18.94
C GLU A 311 -8.47 -20.42 18.69
N HIS A 312 -9.02 -21.07 17.66
CA HIS A 312 -10.44 -20.95 17.28
C HIS A 312 -11.05 -22.29 16.92
N THR A 313 -12.31 -22.50 17.32
CA THR A 313 -13.06 -23.72 16.99
C THR A 313 -13.48 -23.70 15.53
N MET A 314 -12.95 -24.62 14.74
CA MET A 314 -13.32 -24.82 13.34
C MET A 314 -13.27 -26.31 12.96
N PRO A 315 -13.96 -26.73 11.88
CA PRO A 315 -13.80 -28.07 11.35
C PRO A 315 -12.33 -28.35 10.99
N PRO A 316 -11.80 -29.54 11.33
CA PRO A 316 -10.43 -29.88 11.00
C PRO A 316 -10.23 -30.02 9.48
N ILE A 317 -9.03 -29.67 9.01
CA ILE A 317 -8.68 -29.79 7.58
C ILE A 317 -7.89 -31.08 7.38
N GLN A 318 -8.47 -32.02 6.63
CA GLN A 318 -7.81 -33.27 6.26
C GLN A 318 -6.86 -33.02 5.07
N LEU A 319 -5.59 -33.40 5.22
CA LEU A 319 -4.63 -33.38 4.11
C LEU A 319 -4.80 -34.63 3.23
N THR A 320 -4.82 -34.42 1.92
CA THR A 320 -4.83 -35.51 0.93
C THR A 320 -3.43 -35.64 0.36
N PHE A 321 -2.80 -36.80 0.57
CA PHE A 321 -1.43 -37.06 0.13
C PHE A 321 -1.39 -37.74 -1.24
N THR A 322 -0.43 -37.33 -2.05
CA THR A 322 -0.03 -37.99 -3.30
C THR A 322 1.34 -38.63 -3.09
N ARG A 323 1.49 -39.90 -3.49
CA ARG A 323 2.72 -40.67 -3.31
C ARG A 323 3.64 -40.55 -4.53
N THR A 324 4.92 -40.29 -4.28
CA THR A 324 6.01 -40.39 -5.26
C THR A 324 7.18 -41.14 -4.62
N GLY A 325 7.32 -42.44 -4.89
CA GLY A 325 8.33 -43.30 -4.25
C GLY A 325 8.04 -43.53 -2.75
N SER A 326 9.02 -43.26 -1.88
CA SER A 326 8.89 -43.27 -0.40
C SER A 326 8.32 -41.96 0.17
N VAL A 327 8.06 -40.97 -0.69
CA VAL A 327 7.67 -39.63 -0.27
C VAL A 327 6.21 -39.36 -0.56
N TYR A 328 5.50 -38.85 0.44
CA TYR A 328 4.12 -38.40 0.38
C TYR A 328 4.08 -36.88 0.43
N THR A 329 3.38 -36.27 -0.52
CA THR A 329 3.23 -34.82 -0.61
C THR A 329 1.78 -34.43 -0.53
N ALA A 330 1.46 -33.37 0.21
CA ALA A 330 0.14 -32.77 0.26
C ALA A 330 0.26 -31.25 0.17
N ARG A 331 -0.76 -30.61 -0.38
CA ARG A 331 -0.85 -29.15 -0.45
C ARG A 331 -2.26 -28.72 -0.08
N THR A 332 -2.36 -27.69 0.75
CA THR A 332 -3.63 -27.06 1.11
C THR A 332 -3.44 -25.56 1.31
N ARG A 333 -4.54 -24.84 1.52
CA ARG A 333 -4.50 -23.42 1.86
C ARG A 333 -5.15 -23.19 3.23
N LEU A 334 -4.43 -22.46 4.07
CA LEU A 334 -4.88 -21.96 5.36
C LEU A 334 -5.34 -20.52 5.18
N TRP A 335 -6.59 -20.27 5.54
CA TRP A 335 -7.25 -18.98 5.33
C TRP A 335 -7.21 -18.09 6.58
N MET A 336 -6.71 -18.62 7.70
CA MET A 336 -6.62 -17.91 8.97
C MET A 336 -5.20 -17.97 9.52
N SER A 337 -4.67 -16.81 9.92
CA SER A 337 -3.47 -16.69 10.73
C SER A 337 -3.75 -17.18 12.15
N GLY A 338 -2.72 -17.70 12.82
CA GLY A 338 -2.81 -18.14 14.21
C GLY A 338 -1.98 -19.39 14.49
N ALA A 339 -2.16 -19.93 15.69
CA ALA A 339 -1.55 -21.19 16.08
C ALA A 339 -2.38 -22.38 15.53
N TRP A 340 -1.68 -23.26 14.82
CA TRP A 340 -2.19 -24.48 14.23
C TRP A 340 -1.41 -25.69 14.75
N LYS A 341 -2.01 -26.86 14.63
CA LYS A 341 -1.40 -28.14 14.98
C LYS A 341 -1.72 -29.15 13.90
N ALA A 342 -0.69 -29.77 13.34
CA ALA A 342 -0.83 -30.88 12.41
C ALA A 342 -0.67 -32.20 13.16
N THR A 343 -1.74 -32.98 13.27
CA THR A 343 -1.70 -34.35 13.80
C THR A 343 -1.41 -35.29 12.65
N VAL A 344 -0.19 -35.80 12.58
CA VAL A 344 0.28 -36.76 11.58
C VAL A 344 0.11 -38.17 12.12
N ARG A 345 -0.54 -39.05 11.37
CA ARG A 345 -0.76 -40.46 11.70
C ARG A 345 -0.18 -41.36 10.64
N VAL A 346 0.50 -42.41 11.08
CA VAL A 346 0.91 -43.55 10.26
C VAL A 346 0.47 -44.81 11.01
N ASN A 347 -0.36 -45.63 10.36
CA ASN A 347 -1.07 -46.74 11.00
C ASN A 347 -1.85 -46.24 12.26
N ASP A 348 -1.71 -46.91 13.40
CA ASP A 348 -2.41 -46.57 14.66
C ASP A 348 -1.63 -45.60 15.56
N THR A 349 -0.52 -45.03 15.08
CA THR A 349 0.32 -44.11 15.87
C THR A 349 0.28 -42.69 15.31
N ALA A 350 0.28 -41.71 16.21
CA ALA A 350 0.13 -40.29 15.88
C ALA A 350 1.24 -39.43 16.51
N THR A 351 1.58 -38.33 15.86
CA THR A 351 2.39 -37.25 16.43
C THR A 351 1.76 -35.90 16.11
N ASP A 352 1.97 -34.93 17.00
CA ASP A 352 1.49 -33.56 16.83
C ASP A 352 2.66 -32.63 16.49
N VAL A 353 2.53 -31.90 15.38
CA VAL A 353 3.52 -30.92 14.93
C VAL A 353 2.91 -29.52 15.05
N PRO A 354 3.46 -28.63 15.89
CA PRO A 354 2.95 -27.26 16.00
C PRO A 354 3.30 -26.46 14.76
N LEU A 355 2.34 -25.71 14.23
CA LEU A 355 2.48 -24.84 13.06
C LEU A 355 2.07 -23.42 13.44
N ASN A 356 2.90 -22.42 13.12
CA ASN A 356 2.56 -21.02 13.37
C ASN A 356 2.34 -20.31 12.04
N VAL A 357 1.08 -19.96 11.76
CA VAL A 357 0.67 -19.29 10.53
C VAL A 357 0.62 -17.80 10.80
N ARG A 358 1.49 -17.04 10.14
CA ARG A 358 1.61 -15.58 10.34
C ARG A 358 0.88 -14.78 9.28
#